data_AF-A0A943DHU6-F1
#
_entry.id   AF-A0A943DHU6-F1
#
_cell.length_a   1.000
_cell.length_b   1.000
_cell.length_c   1.000
_cell.angle_alpha   90.00
_cell.angle_beta   90.00
_cell.angle_gamma   90.00
#
_symmetry.space_group_name_H-M   'P 1'
#
loop_
_entity.id
_entity.type
_entity.pdbx_description
1 polymer ?
#
loop_
_entity_poly.entity_id
_entity_poly.type
_entity_poly.pdbx_seq_one_letter_code
_entity_poly.pdbx_strand_id
1 'polypeptide(L)' 'MPGFIKHVAEGDFEAAYNVIAQSSALPAVCGRVCPQEHQCEGKCVCGIKGEAVGIGRLERFVADWYRNNVHTKPTAPA' A
#
# COMPACT_ATOMS: atom_id res chain seq x y z
N MET A 1 6.78 -7.24 -2.01
CA MET A 1 5.70 -6.64 -1.18
C MET A 1 5.46 -7.38 0.15
N PRO A 2 6.47 -7.51 1.04
CA PRO A 2 6.20 -7.67 2.47
C PRO A 2 6.65 -6.47 3.33
N GLY A 3 7.50 -5.58 2.79
CA GLY A 3 8.13 -4.49 3.56
C GLY A 3 7.14 -3.48 4.16
N PHE A 4 6.18 -2.98 3.38
CA PHE A 4 5.22 -1.99 3.89
C PHE A 4 4.26 -2.60 4.95
N ILE A 5 3.91 -3.88 4.83
CA ILE A 5 3.01 -4.57 5.76
C ILE A 5 3.62 -4.62 7.16
N LYS A 6 4.95 -4.79 7.26
CA LYS A 6 5.67 -4.72 8.53
C LYS A 6 5.51 -3.35 9.19
N HIS A 7 5.73 -2.26 8.45
CA HIS A 7 5.56 -0.90 8.96
C HIS A 7 4.10 -0.61 9.36
N VAL A 8 3.13 -1.13 8.61
CA VAL A 8 1.70 -1.05 9.00
C VAL A 8 1.43 -1.76 10.32
N ALA A 9 2.02 -2.93 10.54
CA ALA A 9 1.87 -3.67 11.80
C ALA A 9 2.55 -2.95 12.99
N GLU A 10 3.63 -2.21 12.74
CA GLU A 10 4.34 -1.39 13.73
C GLU A 10 3.65 -0.02 13.98
N GLY A 11 2.63 0.32 13.19
CA GLY A 11 1.91 1.61 13.28
C GLY A 11 2.63 2.78 12.58
N ASP A 12 3.72 2.51 11.87
CA ASP A 12 4.47 3.51 11.10
C ASP A 12 3.91 3.62 9.68
N PHE A 13 2.82 4.36 9.54
CA PHE A 13 2.13 4.52 8.26
C PHE A 13 2.87 5.42 7.26
N GLU A 14 3.74 6.31 7.74
CA GLU A 14 4.55 7.17 6.88
C GLU A 14 5.67 6.35 6.22
N ALA A 15 6.39 5.53 6.98
CA ALA A 15 7.37 4.62 6.41
C ALA A 15 6.71 3.59 5.48
N ALA A 16 5.53 3.09 5.85
CA ALA A 16 4.76 2.21 4.96
C ALA A 16 4.45 2.90 3.62
N TYR A 17 4.00 4.15 3.64
CA TYR A 17 3.72 4.92 2.43
C TYR A 17 4.98 5.13 1.58
N ASN A 18 6.11 5.49 2.19
CA ASN A 18 7.38 5.70 1.49
C ASN A 18 7.86 4.42 0.78
N VAL A 19 7.69 3.26 1.41
CA VAL A 19 8.03 1.96 0.78
C VAL A 19 7.10 1.67 -0.41
N ILE A 20 5.81 1.98 -0.31
CA ILE A 20 4.87 1.82 -1.43
C ILE A 20 5.23 2.80 -2.56
N ALA A 21 5.52 4.06 -2.23
CA ALA A 21 5.84 5.12 -3.18
C ALA A 21 7.12 4.84 -4.01
N GLN A 22 8.07 4.09 -3.45
CA GLN A 22 9.27 3.62 -4.20
C GLN A 22 8.92 2.67 -5.35
N SER A 23 7.83 1.91 -5.20
CA SER A 23 7.43 0.86 -6.15
C SER A 23 6.26 1.28 -7.04
N SER A 24 5.46 2.25 -6.60
CA SER A 24 4.28 2.75 -7.31
C SER A 24 4.19 4.26 -7.21
N ALA A 25 4.09 4.93 -8.35
CA ALA A 25 3.92 6.39 -8.41
C ALA A 25 2.51 6.85 -7.99
N LEU A 26 1.52 5.94 -7.97
CA LEU A 26 0.10 6.27 -7.71
C LEU A 26 -0.54 5.30 -6.69
N PRO A 27 -0.02 5.22 -5.46
CA PRO A 27 -0.49 4.27 -4.44
C PRO A 27 -1.97 4.46 -4.07
N ALA A 28 -2.47 5.70 -4.14
CA ALA A 28 -3.87 6.00 -3.90
C ALA A 28 -4.82 5.39 -4.95
N VAL A 29 -4.36 5.13 -6.16
CA VAL A 29 -5.18 4.56 -7.24
C VAL A 29 -5.00 3.05 -7.30
N CYS A 30 -3.77 2.56 -7.18
CA CYS A 30 -3.43 1.14 -7.28
C CYS A 30 -4.25 0.27 -6.33
N GLY A 31 -4.37 0.63 -5.05
CA GLY A 31 -5.16 -0.12 -4.08
C GLY A 31 -6.68 -0.17 -4.36
N ARG A 32 -7.19 0.68 -5.26
CA ARG A 32 -8.63 0.79 -5.59
C ARG A 32 -9.02 0.08 -6.88
N VAL A 33 -8.14 0.05 -7.89
CA VAL A 33 -8.46 -0.43 -9.24
C VAL A 33 -7.69 -1.67 -9.66
N CYS A 34 -6.65 -2.05 -8.92
CA CYS A 34 -5.88 -3.25 -9.21
C CYS A 34 -6.79 -4.49 -9.07
N PRO A 35 -6.82 -5.42 -10.04
CA PRO A 35 -7.47 -6.73 -9.83
C PRO A 35 -6.59 -7.59 -8.91
N GLN A 36 -6.77 -7.43 -7.59
CA GLN A 36 -5.88 -8.01 -6.58
C GLN A 36 -5.89 -9.55 -6.62
N GLU A 37 -7.03 -10.15 -6.92
CA GLU A 37 -7.25 -11.59 -6.99
C GLU A 37 -6.46 -12.26 -8.12
N HIS A 38 -6.10 -11.51 -9.16
CA HIS A 38 -5.24 -11.99 -10.26
C HIS A 38 -3.76 -11.60 -10.06
N GLN A 39 -3.45 -10.82 -9.03
CA GLN A 39 -2.11 -10.24 -8.80
C GLN A 39 -1.55 -10.62 -7.43
N CYS A 40 -1.29 -9.63 -6.58
CA CYS A 40 -0.60 -9.80 -5.30
C CYS A 40 -1.34 -10.73 -4.35
N GLU A 41 -2.67 -10.63 -4.28
CA GLU A 41 -3.50 -11.48 -3.41
C GLU A 41 -3.68 -12.89 -3.99
N GLY A 42 -3.76 -13.01 -5.32
CA GLY A 42 -3.82 -14.30 -6.02
C GLY A 42 -2.58 -15.18 -5.84
N LYS A 43 -1.41 -14.57 -5.61
CA LYS A 43 -0.15 -15.29 -5.31
C LYS A 43 0.17 -15.37 -3.82
N CYS A 44 -0.75 -14.94 -2.95
CA CYS A 44 -0.52 -14.91 -1.51
C CYS A 44 -0.52 -16.35 -0.94
N VAL A 45 0.54 -16.75 -0.25
CA VAL A 45 0.63 -18.07 0.39
C VAL A 45 -0.46 -18.28 1.45
N CYS A 46 -0.91 -17.20 2.11
CA CYS A 46 -2.06 -17.25 3.02
C CYS A 46 -3.37 -17.57 2.28
N GLY A 47 -3.55 -17.06 1.06
CA GLY A 47 -4.72 -17.34 0.22
C GLY A 47 -4.76 -18.78 -0.31
N ILE A 48 -3.61 -19.43 -0.45
CA ILE A 48 -3.54 -20.86 -0.80
C ILE A 48 -4.05 -21.74 0.36
N LYS A 49 -3.84 -21.30 1.61
CA LYS A 49 -4.21 -22.04 2.82
C LYS A 49 -5.52 -21.56 3.46
N GLY A 50 -6.18 -20.56 2.89
CA GLY A 50 -7.35 -19.90 3.48
C GLY A 50 -7.59 -18.53 2.85
N GLU A 51 -7.66 -17.50 3.67
CA GLU A 51 -7.87 -16.13 3.20
C GLU A 51 -6.55 -15.43 2.88
N ALA A 52 -6.47 -14.78 1.70
CA ALA A 52 -5.33 -13.97 1.34
C ALA A 52 -5.23 -12.74 2.25
N VAL A 53 -4.01 -12.24 2.44
CA VAL A 53 -3.84 -10.94 3.09
C VAL A 53 -4.48 -9.88 2.19
N GLY A 54 -5.33 -9.01 2.75
CA GLY A 54 -5.98 -7.92 2.04
C GLY A 54 -5.01 -6.78 1.68
N ILE A 55 -4.02 -7.07 0.85
CA ILE A 55 -2.93 -6.18 0.47
C ILE A 55 -3.48 -4.89 -0.17
N GLY A 56 -4.47 -5.00 -1.07
CA GLY A 56 -5.05 -3.81 -1.72
C GLY A 56 -5.76 -2.88 -0.74
N ARG A 57 -6.42 -3.45 0.27
CA ARG A 57 -7.07 -2.68 1.35
C ARG A 57 -6.06 -1.97 2.24
N LEU A 58 -4.94 -2.63 2.55
CA LEU A 58 -3.85 -2.03 3.33
C LEU A 58 -3.17 -0.90 2.56
N GLU A 59 -2.89 -1.09 1.27
CA GLU A 59 -2.32 -0.06 0.40
C GLU A 59 -3.23 1.17 0.32
N ARG A 60 -4.54 0.95 0.15
CA ARG A 60 -5.54 2.02 0.18
C ARG A 60 -5.55 2.74 1.52
N PHE A 61 -5.55 2.00 2.63
CA PHE A 61 -5.57 2.59 3.97
C PHE A 61 -4.35 3.49 4.21
N VAL A 62 -3.15 2.99 3.89
CA VAL A 62 -1.90 3.75 4.05
C VAL A 62 -1.89 5.00 3.16
N ALA A 63 -2.34 4.89 1.91
CA ALA A 63 -2.41 6.03 1.00
C ALA A 63 -3.43 7.09 1.46
N ASP A 64 -4.59 6.65 1.95
CA ASP A 64 -5.63 7.55 2.48
C ASP A 64 -5.17 8.21 3.79
N TRP A 65 -4.49 7.46 4.66
CA TRP A 65 -3.87 8.00 5.87
C TRP A 65 -2.81 9.05 5.53
N TYR A 66 -1.90 8.77 4.60
CA TYR A 66 -0.85 9.71 4.19
C TYR A 66 -1.45 11.00 3.63
N ARG A 67 -2.47 10.91 2.75
CA ARG A 67 -3.17 12.09 2.22
C ARG A 67 -3.80 12.97 3.30
N ASN A 68 -4.34 12.35 4.36
CA ASN A 68 -5.05 13.07 5.42
C ASN A 68 -4.12 13.61 6.51
N ASN A 69 -2.95 13.01 6.73
CA ASN A 69 -2.05 13.35 7.83
C ASN A 69 -0.76 14.03 7.37
N VAL A 70 -0.37 13.87 6.11
CA VAL A 70 0.86 14.45 5.54
C VAL A 70 0.48 15.48 4.48
N HIS A 71 0.70 16.74 4.81
CA HIS A 71 0.48 17.88 3.91
C HIS A 71 1.81 18.38 3.35
N THR A 72 2.59 17.49 2.74
CA THR A 72 3.76 17.89 1.97
C THR A 72 3.32 18.61 0.71
N LYS A 73 3.64 19.90 0.60
CA LYS A 73 3.42 20.67 -0.63
C LYS A 73 4.22 20.02 -1.76
N PRO A 74 3.65 19.86 -2.98
CA PRO A 74 4.43 19.42 -4.12
C PRO A 74 5.55 20.43 -4.35
N THR A 75 6.80 19.98 -4.31
CA THR A 75 7.92 20.78 -4.79
C THR A 75 7.82 20.80 -6.31
N ALA A 76 7.65 21.99 -6.89
CA ALA A 76 7.65 22.12 -8.34
C ALA A 76 8.97 21.57 -8.90
N PRO A 77 8.94 20.78 -9.99
CA PRO A 77 10.17 20.42 -10.67
C PRO A 77 10.87 21.70 -11.14
N ALA A 78 12.20 21.73 -11.02
CA ALA A 78 13.05 22.83 -11.44
C ALA A 78 13.01 23.04 -12.96
#